data_AF-A0AAV5SLG6-F1
#
_entry.id   AF-A0AAV5SLG6-F1
#
_cell.length_a   1.000
_cell.length_b   1.000
_cell.length_c   1.000
_cell.angle_alpha   90.00
_cell.angle_beta   90.00
_cell.angle_gamma   90.00
#
_symmetry.space_group_name_H-M   'P 1'
#
loop_
_entity.id
_entity.type
_entity.pdbx_description
1 polymer ?
#
loop_
_entity_poly.entity_id
_entity_poly.type
_entity_poly.pdbx_seq_one_letter_code
_entity_poly.pdbx_strand_id
1 'polypeptide(L)'
;MMARLLLLSFLFSTLINAHINVYNTNCWYVLDRVYENGVSREMTPEEIERLKDYGVQLAEYTVSLTQSVFNLGRDGWPMPPSLPCYCENCVAN
;
A
#
# COMPACT_ATOMS: atom_id res chain seq x y z
N MET A 1 25.52 16.89 -25.13
CA MET A 1 24.96 15.53 -24.89
C MET A 1 24.95 15.08 -23.42
N MET A 2 25.43 15.88 -22.44
CA MET A 2 25.42 15.46 -21.02
C MET A 2 24.12 15.77 -20.25
N ALA A 3 23.39 16.82 -20.61
CA ALA A 3 22.16 17.21 -19.90
C ALA A 3 21.00 16.20 -20.04
N ARG A 4 21.00 15.39 -21.12
CA ARG A 4 19.96 14.37 -21.35
C ARG A 4 20.14 13.13 -20.45
N LEU A 5 21.37 12.81 -20.05
CA LEU A 5 21.64 11.68 -19.16
C LEU A 5 21.21 11.98 -17.72
N LEU A 6 21.35 13.23 -17.28
CA LEU A 6 20.98 13.68 -15.93
C LEU A 6 19.45 13.68 -15.70
N LEU A 7 18.66 13.97 -16.73
CA LEU A 7 17.20 13.88 -16.68
C LEU A 7 16.71 12.43 -16.54
N LEU A 8 17.39 11.48 -17.19
CA LEU A 8 17.10 10.05 -17.07
C LEU A 8 17.43 9.50 -15.66
N SER A 9 18.52 9.96 -15.03
CA SER A 9 18.84 9.56 -13.65
C SER A 9 17.90 10.17 -12.61
N PHE A 10 17.38 11.38 -12.86
CA PHE A 10 16.39 12.01 -11.98
C PHE A 10 15.04 11.27 -11.99
N LEU A 11 14.61 10.78 -13.17
CA LEU A 11 13.41 9.93 -13.30
C LEU A 11 13.56 8.54 -12.64
N PHE A 12 14.79 8.02 -12.56
CA PHE A 12 15.03 6.74 -11.88
C PHE A 12 15.02 6.87 -10.35
N SER A 13 15.29 8.07 -9.82
CA SER A 13 15.37 8.32 -8.37
C SER A 13 14.00 8.38 -7.69
N THR A 14 12.92 8.59 -8.45
CA THR A 14 11.53 8.61 -7.92
C THR A 14 10.87 7.22 -7.86
N LEU A 15 11.57 6.17 -8.28
CA LEU A 15 11.08 4.78 -8.13
C LEU A 15 11.29 4.23 -6.71
N ILE A 16 11.98 4.97 -5.84
CA ILE A 16 12.08 4.63 -4.41
C ILE A 16 10.85 5.18 -3.68
N ASN A 17 9.65 4.88 -4.19
CA ASN A 17 8.44 5.05 -3.40
C ASN A 17 8.47 3.94 -2.36
N ALA A 18 8.91 4.28 -1.15
CA ALA A 18 8.63 3.44 0.00
C ALA A 18 7.11 3.23 0.04
N HIS A 19 6.67 2.01 -0.29
CA HIS A 19 5.28 1.59 -0.13
C HIS A 19 5.03 1.46 1.36
N ILE A 20 4.77 2.60 2.02
CA ILE A 20 4.44 2.64 3.44
C ILE A 20 2.95 2.32 3.54
N ASN A 21 2.63 1.13 4.04
CA ASN A 21 1.26 0.81 4.42
C ASN A 21 1.09 1.13 5.90
N VAL A 22 0.22 2.07 6.23
CA VAL A 22 -0.02 2.47 7.63
C VAL A 22 -1.26 1.77 8.13
N TYR A 23 -1.12 0.93 9.16
CA TYR A 23 -2.26 0.29 9.81
C TYR A 23 -2.85 1.20 10.90
N ASN A 24 -1.99 1.74 11.76
CA ASN A 24 -2.34 2.80 12.71
C ASN A 24 -1.11 3.68 13.02
N THR A 25 -1.25 4.66 13.92
CA THR A 25 -0.16 5.59 14.28
C THR A 25 1.09 4.89 14.83
N ASN A 26 0.92 3.74 15.47
CA ASN A 26 1.98 3.00 16.13
C ASN A 26 2.40 1.74 15.38
N CYS A 27 1.74 1.40 14.27
CA CYS A 27 2.01 0.21 13.48
C CYS A 27 1.92 0.48 11.97
N TRP A 28 3.04 0.29 11.27
CA TRP A 28 3.14 0.48 9.83
C TRP A 28 4.11 -0.52 9.20
N TYR A 29 3.99 -0.67 7.88
CA TYR A 29 4.71 -1.64 7.09
C TYR A 29 5.51 -0.92 6.02
N VAL A 30 6.78 -1.28 5.86
CA VAL A 30 7.63 -0.78 4.79
C VAL A 30 8.40 -1.95 4.21
N LEU A 31 8.23 -2.19 2.90
CA LEU A 31 8.85 -3.31 2.20
C LEU A 31 8.49 -4.65 2.88
N ASP A 32 9.46 -5.28 3.53
CA ASP A 32 9.43 -6.58 4.20
C ASP A 32 9.50 -6.46 5.73
N ARG A 33 9.22 -5.28 6.29
CA ARG A 33 9.29 -5.04 7.75
C ARG A 33 8.00 -4.49 8.31
N VAL A 34 7.66 -5.01 9.49
CA VAL A 34 6.66 -4.43 10.40
C VAL A 34 7.39 -3.54 11.40
N TYR A 35 6.89 -2.33 11.57
CA TYR A 35 7.31 -1.41 12.61
C TYR A 35 6.15 -1.24 13.58
N GLU A 36 6.37 -1.54 14.85
CA GLU A 36 5.36 -1.45 15.90
C GLU A 36 5.97 -0.91 17.18
N ASN A 37 5.39 0.14 17.77
CA ASN A 37 5.81 0.71 19.06
C ASN A 37 7.32 1.03 19.14
N GLY A 38 7.93 1.45 18.02
CA GLY A 38 9.35 1.78 17.95
C GLY A 38 10.30 0.57 17.79
N VAL A 39 9.76 -0.65 17.76
CA VAL A 39 10.50 -1.88 17.44
C VAL A 39 10.20 -2.26 15.99
N SER A 40 11.10 -3.00 15.36
CA SER A 40 10.86 -3.54 14.02
C SER A 40 11.20 -5.03 13.96
N ARG A 41 10.43 -5.76 13.15
CA ARG A 41 10.68 -7.16 12.82
C ARG A 41 10.56 -7.38 11.32
N GLU A 42 11.21 -8.42 10.83
CA GLU A 42 10.99 -8.92 9.47
C GLU A 42 9.60 -9.55 9.37
N MET A 43 9.00 -9.42 8.20
CA MET A 43 7.78 -10.11 7.83
C MET A 43 8.08 -11.55 7.45
N THR A 44 7.13 -12.46 7.71
CA THR A 44 7.20 -13.81 7.14
C THR A 44 6.88 -13.78 5.63
N PRO A 45 7.30 -14.78 4.85
CA PRO A 45 6.94 -14.87 3.43
C PRO A 45 5.43 -14.79 3.18
N GLU A 46 4.63 -15.39 4.07
CA GLU A 46 3.16 -15.38 3.99
C GLU A 46 2.55 -14.01 4.31
N GLU A 47 3.19 -13.21 5.18
CA GLU A 47 2.78 -11.82 5.42
C GLU A 47 3.09 -10.94 4.21
N ILE A 48 4.24 -11.15 3.57
CA ILE A 48 4.64 -10.43 2.35
C ILE A 48 3.66 -10.76 1.20
N GLU A 49 3.32 -12.03 1.01
CA GLU A 49 2.37 -12.45 -0.03
C GLU A 49 1.00 -11.82 0.18
N ARG A 50 0.45 -11.90 1.39
CA ARG A 50 -0.83 -11.26 1.72
C ARG A 50 -0.81 -9.74 1.56
N LEU A 51 0.33 -9.09 1.82
CA LEU A 51 0.46 -7.64 1.60
C LEU A 51 0.49 -7.29 0.10
N LYS A 52 1.07 -8.15 -0.73
CA LYS A 52 1.00 -8.01 -2.20
C LYS A 52 -0.43 -8.17 -2.72
N ASP A 53 -1.15 -9.19 -2.22
CA ASP A 53 -2.55 -9.43 -2.59
C ASP A 53 -3.44 -8.24 -2.20
N TYR A 54 -3.22 -7.65 -1.01
CA TYR A 54 -3.88 -6.41 -0.62
C TYR A 54 -3.61 -5.27 -1.62
N GLY A 55 -2.38 -5.13 -2.11
CA GLY A 55 -2.04 -4.15 -3.14
C GLY A 55 -2.82 -4.35 -4.45
N VAL A 56 -3.05 -5.60 -4.86
CA VAL A 56 -3.89 -5.94 -6.03
C VAL A 56 -5.34 -5.55 -5.77
N GLN A 57 -5.90 -5.94 -4.62
CA GLN A 57 -7.29 -5.60 -4.25
C GLN A 57 -7.51 -4.09 -4.19
N LEU A 58 -6.52 -3.32 -3.72
CA LEU A 58 -6.60 -1.85 -3.65
C LEU A 58 -6.64 -1.22 -5.05
N ALA A 59 -5.88 -1.77 -5.99
CA ALA A 59 -5.92 -1.33 -7.39
C ALA A 59 -7.28 -1.62 -8.03
N GLU A 60 -7.83 -2.82 -7.83
CA GLU A 60 -9.17 -3.20 -8.32
C GLU A 60 -10.27 -2.33 -7.71
N TYR A 61 -10.21 -2.10 -6.39
CA TYR A 61 -11.12 -1.18 -5.69
C TYR A 61 -11.07 0.22 -6.29
N THR A 62 -9.89 0.74 -6.60
CA THR A 62 -9.73 2.09 -7.18
C THR A 62 -10.41 2.19 -8.55
N VAL A 63 -10.29 1.15 -9.39
CA VAL A 63 -10.99 1.07 -10.68
C VAL A 63 -12.51 1.03 -10.47
N SER A 64 -12.99 0.18 -9.57
CA SER A 64 -14.42 0.05 -9.25
C SER A 64 -15.00 1.36 -8.71
N LEU A 65 -14.30 2.01 -7.77
CA LEU A 65 -14.71 3.28 -7.19
C LEU A 65 -14.80 4.37 -8.27
N THR A 66 -13.81 4.42 -9.17
CA THR A 66 -13.81 5.36 -10.28
C THR A 66 -15.03 5.16 -11.18
N GLN A 67 -15.38 3.91 -11.49
CA GLN A 67 -16.58 3.59 -12.25
C GLN A 67 -17.86 4.00 -11.53
N SER A 68 -17.96 3.76 -10.22
CA SER A 68 -19.09 4.20 -9.41
C SER A 68 -19.20 5.73 -9.36
N VAL A 69 -18.08 6.47 -9.28
CA VAL A 69 -18.07 7.94 -9.35
C VAL A 69 -18.60 8.43 -10.70
N PHE A 70 -18.16 7.84 -11.82
CA PHE A 70 -18.67 8.19 -13.15
C PHE A 70 -20.19 7.93 -13.30
N ASN A 71 -20.70 6.89 -12.64
CA ASN A 71 -22.11 6.54 -12.62
C ASN A 71 -22.90 7.18 -11.46
N LEU A 72 -22.30 8.15 -10.74
CA LEU A 72 -22.92 8.83 -9.58
C LEU A 72 -23.47 7.87 -8.52
N GLY A 73 -22.80 6.73 -8.32
CA GLY A 73 -23.18 5.71 -7.34
C GLY A 73 -24.46 4.94 -7.68
N ARG A 74 -24.99 5.03 -8.91
CA ARG A 74 -26.22 4.33 -9.33
C ARG A 74 -26.17 2.82 -9.07
N ASP A 75 -25.00 2.22 -9.29
CA ASP A 75 -24.78 0.79 -9.15
C ASP A 75 -24.21 0.41 -7.77
N GLY A 76 -24.20 1.36 -6.83
CA GLY A 76 -23.64 1.23 -5.48
C GLY A 76 -22.19 1.70 -5.36
N TRP A 77 -21.73 1.80 -4.12
CA TRP A 77 -20.34 2.14 -3.78
C TRP A 77 -19.59 0.85 -3.41
N PRO A 78 -18.43 0.57 -4.03
CA PRO A 78 -17.63 -0.57 -3.64
C PRO A 78 -17.11 -0.39 -2.20
N MET A 79 -16.87 -1.50 -1.52
CA MET A 79 -16.22 -1.49 -0.21
C MET A 79 -14.70 -1.55 -0.38
N PRO A 80 -13.94 -0.73 0.35
CA PRO A 80 -12.49 -0.80 0.32
C PRO A 80 -12.00 -2.13 0.91
N PRO A 81 -10.89 -2.70 0.40
CA PRO A 81 -10.28 -3.87 0.99
C PRO A 81 -9.69 -3.54 2.36
N SER A 82 -9.65 -4.53 3.25
CA SER A 82 -9.05 -4.37 4.58
C SER A 82 -7.53 -4.61 4.51
N LEU A 83 -6.75 -3.69 5.08
CA LEU A 83 -5.31 -3.87 5.22
C LEU A 83 -5.05 -4.98 6.25
N PRO A 84 -4.25 -6.02 5.90
CA PRO A 84 -3.88 -7.07 6.85
C PRO A 84 -3.18 -6.49 8.09
N CYS A 85 -3.47 -7.06 9.25
CA CYS A 85 -2.83 -6.66 10.49
C CYS A 85 -1.73 -7.65 10.89
N TYR A 86 -0.52 -7.12 11.10
CA TYR A 86 0.66 -7.87 11.52
C TYR A 86 1.24 -7.38 12.86
N CYS A 87 0.49 -6.51 13.54
CA CYS A 87 0.82 -5.92 14.84
C CYS A 87 0.39 -6.88 15.96
N GLU A 88 0.95 -6.76 17.16
CA GLU A 88 0.54 -7.56 18.32
C GLU A 88 -0.93 -7.32 18.71
N ASN A 89 -1.41 -6.08 18.59
CA ASN A 89 -2.78 -5.71 18.92
C ASN A 89 -3.50 -5.09 17.72
N CYS A 90 -4.21 -5.94 16.98
CA CYS A 90 -5.10 -5.51 15.91
C CYS A 90 -6.44 -5.07 16.50
N VAL A 91 -6.73 -3.77 16.50
CA VAL A 91 -8.10 -3.31 16.74
C VAL A 91 -8.88 -3.67 15.48
N ALA A 92 -9.74 -4.69 15.58
CA ALA A 92 -10.69 -4.99 14.54
C ALA A 92 -11.60 -3.75 14.37
N ASN A 93 -11.48 -3.08 13.23
CA ASN A 93 -12.46 -2.08 12.80
C ASN A 93 -13.73 -2.77 12.31
#